data_AF-A0AAP0F263-F1
#
_entry.id   AF-A0AAP0F263-F1
#
_cell.length_a   1.000
_cell.length_b   1.000
_cell.length_c   1.000
_cell.angle_alpha   90.00
_cell.angle_beta   90.00
_cell.angle_gamma   90.00
#
_symmetry.space_group_name_H-M   'P 1'
#
loop_
_entity.id
_entity.type
_entity.pdbx_description
1 polymer ?
#
loop_
_entity_poly.entity_id
_entity_poly.type
_entity_poly.pdbx_seq_one_letter_code
_entity_poly.pdbx_strand_id
1 'polypeptide(L)' 'MKDAEPMAAEEPFRHREKLLEKQKYFQHIHKHTYLKGPFDKITSVAIPLAFAVASGALIARGIYNMSHGVGKKE' A
#
# COMPACT_ATOMS: atom_id res chain seq x y z
N MET A 1 -1.58 -31.33 42.10
CA MET A 1 -1.53 -30.68 40.77
C MET A 1 -0.10 -30.20 40.62
N LYS A 2 0.69 -30.87 39.77
CA LYS A 2 2.05 -30.42 39.45
C LYS A 2 1.93 -29.12 38.68
N ASP A 3 2.62 -28.10 39.16
CA ASP A 3 2.78 -26.82 38.49
C ASP A 3 3.21 -27.09 37.04
N ALA A 4 2.34 -26.71 36.10
CA ALA A 4 2.70 -26.71 34.70
C ALA A 4 3.80 -25.66 34.56
N GLU A 5 5.05 -26.10 34.36
CA GLU A 5 6.11 -25.20 33.96
C GLU A 5 5.58 -24.37 32.78
N PRO A 6 5.73 -23.03 32.81
CA PRO A 6 5.34 -22.24 31.67
C PRO A 6 6.14 -22.80 30.50
N MET A 7 5.45 -23.40 29.51
CA MET A 7 6.08 -23.79 28.25
C MET A 7 6.94 -22.60 27.85
N ALA A 8 8.26 -22.79 27.79
CA ALA A 8 9.19 -21.70 27.51
C ALA A 8 8.68 -21.01 26.24
N ALA A 9 8.05 -19.86 26.42
CA ALA A 9 7.37 -19.17 25.34
C ALA A 9 8.48 -18.70 24.44
N GLU A 10 8.66 -19.39 23.31
CA GLU A 10 9.74 -19.12 22.37
C GLU A 10 9.77 -17.61 22.08
N GLU A 11 10.92 -16.98 22.35
CA GLU A 11 11.02 -15.55 22.14
C GLU A 11 10.84 -15.26 20.65
N PRO A 12 10.06 -14.23 20.28
CA PRO A 12 9.86 -13.90 18.88
C PRO A 12 11.21 -13.68 18.17
N PHE A 13 11.32 -14.07 16.90
CA PHE A 13 12.53 -13.91 16.07
C PHE A 13 13.09 -12.47 16.02
N ARG A 14 12.30 -11.46 16.41
CA ARG A 14 12.77 -10.09 16.61
C ARG A 14 12.27 -9.55 17.94
N HIS A 15 13.15 -8.86 18.66
CA HIS A 15 12.78 -8.10 19.84
C HIS A 15 11.66 -7.10 19.54
N ARG A 16 10.72 -7.00 20.48
CA ARG A 16 9.49 -6.20 20.35
C ARG A 16 9.73 -4.69 20.38
N GLU A 17 10.92 -4.25 20.80
CA GLU A 17 11.28 -2.83 20.90
C GLU A 17 11.09 -2.08 19.59
N LYS A 18 11.52 -2.65 18.46
CA LYS A 18 11.35 -2.06 17.12
C LYS A 18 9.87 -1.92 16.75
N LEU A 19 9.03 -2.87 17.15
CA LEU A 19 7.58 -2.79 16.89
C LEU A 19 6.94 -1.70 17.75
N LEU A 20 7.29 -1.62 19.03
CA LEU A 20 6.79 -0.57 19.94
C LEU A 20 7.20 0.83 19.45
N GLU A 21 8.41 0.98 18.93
CA GLU A 21 8.88 2.23 18.32
C GLU A 21 8.03 2.62 17.10
N LYS A 22 7.77 1.67 16.19
CA LYS A 22 6.89 1.91 15.03
C LYS A 22 5.45 2.19 15.43
N GLN A 23 4.93 1.52 16.46
CA GLN A 23 3.59 1.77 16.99
C GLN A 23 3.48 3.20 17.53
N LYS A 24 4.41 3.64 18.39
CA LYS A 24 4.46 5.03 18.87
C LYS A 24 4.54 6.03 17.72
N TYR A 25 5.41 5.78 16.74
CA TYR A 25 5.54 6.60 15.54
C TYR A 25 4.22 6.71 14.76
N PHE A 26 3.57 5.61 14.39
CA PHE A 26 2.35 5.67 13.57
C PHE A 26 1.09 6.09 14.34
N GLN A 27 1.09 5.96 15.67
CA GLN A 27 -0.02 6.39 16.53
C GLN A 27 -0.01 7.91 16.78
N HIS A 28 1.15 8.58 16.79
CA HIS A 28 1.20 10.05 16.96
C HIS A 28 0.83 10.83 15.69
N ILE A 29 0.74 10.17 14.53
CA ILE A 29 0.47 10.84 13.25
C ILE A 29 -1.04 10.96 13.02
N HIS A 30 -1.53 12.21 12.98
CA HIS A 30 -2.92 12.55 12.70
C HIS A 30 -3.20 12.60 11.18
N LYS A 31 -3.08 11.46 10.50
CA LYS A 31 -3.44 11.29 9.08
C LYS A 31 -4.24 10.01 8.89
N HIS A 32 -4.95 9.92 7.76
CA HIS A 32 -5.57 8.66 7.34
C HIS A 32 -4.52 7.55 7.20
N THR A 33 -4.94 6.30 7.45
CA THR A 33 -4.06 5.13 7.52
C THR A 33 -3.11 4.99 6.33
N TYR A 34 -3.58 5.27 5.11
CA TYR A 34 -2.82 5.16 3.87
C TYR A 34 -1.90 6.36 3.58
N LEU A 35 -1.71 7.30 4.53
CA LEU A 35 -0.85 8.49 4.38
C LEU A 35 0.06 8.72 5.59
N LYS A 36 0.20 7.72 6.46
CA LYS A 36 0.92 7.90 7.74
C LYS A 36 2.43 7.91 7.51
N GLY A 37 2.94 6.97 6.73
CA GLY A 37 4.36 6.87 6.41
C GLY A 37 4.81 7.88 5.35
N PRO A 38 6.10 8.25 5.33
CA PRO A 38 6.66 9.07 4.27
C PRO A 38 6.62 8.34 2.92
N PHE A 39 6.82 7.02 2.92
CA PHE A 39 6.73 6.17 1.73
C PHE A 39 5.29 6.03 1.20
N ASP A 40 4.30 6.14 2.08
CA ASP A 40 2.89 6.01 1.70
C ASP A 40 2.50 7.06 0.67
N LYS A 41 3.04 8.29 0.74
CA LYS A 41 2.79 9.32 -0.28
C LYS A 41 3.17 8.86 -1.69
N ILE A 42 4.27 8.13 -1.82
CA ILE A 42 4.73 7.63 -3.12
C ILE A 42 3.85 6.46 -3.57
N THR A 43 3.62 5.50 -2.67
CA THR A 43 2.94 4.24 -3.00
C THR A 43 1.42 4.38 -3.13
N SER A 44 0.79 5.29 -2.39
CA SER A 44 -0.66 5.44 -2.35
C SER A 44 -1.19 6.64 -3.13
N VAL A 45 -0.33 7.61 -3.50
CA VAL A 45 -0.74 8.81 -4.24
C VAL A 45 -0.05 8.87 -5.59
N ALA A 46 1.28 8.96 -5.62
CA ALA A 46 2.00 9.22 -6.87
C ALA A 46 1.87 8.08 -7.89
N ILE A 47 2.17 6.84 -7.49
CA ILE A 47 2.13 5.68 -8.38
C ILE A 47 0.69 5.41 -8.85
N PRO A 48 -0.32 5.31 -7.96
CA PRO A 48 -1.68 5.00 -8.40
C PRO A 48 -2.28 6.11 -9.26
N LEU A 49 -1.99 7.38 -8.96
CA LEU A 49 -2.51 8.50 -9.75
C LEU A 49 -1.90 8.54 -11.15
N ALA A 50 -0.58 8.40 -11.26
CA ALA A 50 0.10 8.34 -12.56
C ALA A 50 -0.42 7.15 -13.39
N PHE A 51 -0.59 6.00 -12.76
CA PHE A 51 -1.14 4.81 -13.41
C PHE A 51 -2.58 5.03 -13.88
N ALA A 52 -3.45 5.56 -13.02
CA ALA A 52 -4.85 5.82 -13.35
C ALA A 52 -5.00 6.83 -14.50
N VAL A 53 -4.18 7.88 -14.52
CA VAL A 53 -4.16 8.87 -15.62
C VAL A 53 -3.70 8.23 -16.92
N ALA A 54 -2.59 7.48 -16.90
CA ALA A 54 -2.06 6.83 -18.09
C ALA A 54 -3.05 5.81 -18.67
N SER A 55 -3.56 4.91 -17.82
CA SER A 55 -4.57 3.93 -18.21
C SER A 55 -5.86 4.58 -18.69
N GLY A 56 -6.35 5.61 -17.99
CA GLY A 56 -7.53 6.36 -18.38
C GLY A 56 -7.39 7.03 -19.74
N ALA A 57 -6.23 7.64 -20.03
CA ALA A 57 -5.94 8.25 -21.33
C ALA A 57 -5.93 7.21 -22.46
N LEU A 58 -5.34 6.04 -22.23
CA LEU A 58 -5.32 4.95 -23.21
C LEU A 58 -6.72 4.39 -23.47
N ILE A 59 -7.52 4.21 -22.42
CA ILE A 59 -8.92 3.77 -22.55
C ILE A 59 -9.73 4.79 -23.35
N ALA A 60 -9.64 6.06 -22.99
CA ALA A 60 -10.36 7.14 -23.69
C ALA A 60 -9.99 7.20 -25.17
N ARG A 61 -8.69 7.13 -25.48
CA ARG A 61 -8.20 7.06 -26.87
C ARG A 61 -8.70 5.81 -27.60
N GLY A 62 -8.70 4.65 -26.93
CA GLY A 62 -9.23 3.41 -27.48
C GLY A 62 -10.70 3.55 -27.87
N ILE A 63 -11.52 4.07 -26.96
CA ILE A 63 -12.95 4.33 -27.21
C ILE A 63 -13.13 5.32 -28.36
N TYR A 64 -12.38 6.41 -28.38
CA TYR A 64 -12.43 7.41 -29.46
C TYR A 64 -12.10 6.80 -30.83
N ASN A 65 -11.03 6.01 -30.91
CA ASN A 65 -10.62 5.36 -32.16
C ASN A 65 -11.70 4.38 -32.64
N MET A 66 -12.27 3.58 -31.74
CA MET A 66 -13.36 2.65 -32.08
C MET A 66 -14.62 3.38 -32.55
N SER A 67 -15.02 4.48 -31.90
CA SER A 67 -16.23 5.23 -32.26
C SER A 67 -16.11 6.01 -33.56
N HIS A 68 -14.90 6.41 -33.95
CA HIS A 68 -14.64 7.15 -35.20
C HIS A 68 -14.10 6.27 -36.33
N GLY A 69 -13.94 4.96 -36.10
CA GLY A 69 -13.41 4.03 -37.10
C GLY A 69 -11.95 4.30 -37.49
N VAL A 70 -11.19 4.98 -36.63
CA VAL A 70 -9.79 5.39 -36.85
C VAL A 70 -8.83 4.30 -36.37
N GLY A 71 -7.69 4.12 -37.06
CA GLY A 71 -6.64 3.18 -36.64
C GLY A 71 -6.87 1.72 -37.09
N LYS A 72 -7.68 1.52 -38.14
CA LYS A 72 -7.75 0.23 -38.85
C LYS A 72 -6.39 -0.05 -39.49
N LYS A 73 -5.94 -1.30 -39.40
CA LYS A 73 -4.81 -1.80 -40.17
C LYS A 73 -5.31 -2.14 -41.58
N GLU A 74 -4.43 -2.01 -42.58
CA GLU A 74 -4.70 -2.50 -43.94
C GLU A 74 -4.99 -4.01 -43.95
#